data_AF-A0A653S5V7-F1
#
_entry.id   AF-A0A653S5V7-F1
#
_cell.length_a   1.000
_cell.length_b   1.000
_cell.length_c   1.000
_cell.angle_alpha   90.00
_cell.angle_beta   90.00
_cell.angle_gamma   90.00
#
_symmetry.space_group_name_H-M   'P 1'
#
loop_
_entity.id
_entity.type
_entity.pdbx_description
1 polymer ?
#
loop_
_entity_poly.entity_id
_entity_poly.type
_entity_poly.pdbx_seq_one_letter_code
_entity_poly.pdbx_strand_id
1 'polypeptide(L)'
;MKKLNFTLLLFTAGFYYSQTISGTVISKNENQPVSYAKIGVDKENIGVITDENGNFTIDLSKANTSNKIKVEVAGYELFTETVANFVKQDQQKIYLKEKVKNIQEVVLKTKKLVDKNWGVNTKTKSVMYSVNPAFKKEDFLGETALEFKASKKSKIKNINLNIASITADRPVIMRYTIYNEKNGLPNESILDEEITVELTKDKIVDGTFTLDVNDKNIWVQGKFFVGIQFLREFEGKLNISAALFRTGYIRKFYDEWKKMTIAAPAINIDVKVDKNAKDENKHEELSEESIASFFPDVSSYQAASEESVFGKNLEVGKMLNLKNADLYYEVYGEGEPLFLLHGNSGSIKDFYQQIPVLSKQYKVIVMDTRAQGKSIDKTKNDLNYKIFADDVKALADHLGLQKINIAGWSDGGNTGLEFALKYPQNLNRLITIGANTFPDGVDQELLNNFNIKYKVLQLQNNPEKLNERRLLKLMLKEPNISEKQLNKIQNKVLVIAGEKDVIKQSHTEFLAKQMPNSELKIYKDATHMIPFENTDQLNQDILEFLKQ
;
A
#
# COMPACT_ATOMS: atom_id res chain seq x y z
N MET A 1 61.28 52.46 -14.86
CA MET A 1 59.90 52.94 -15.01
C MET A 1 58.99 51.74 -15.24
N LYS A 2 58.06 51.46 -14.32
CA LYS A 2 57.14 50.30 -14.38
C LYS A 2 56.13 50.51 -15.52
N LYS A 3 55.98 49.54 -16.42
CA LYS A 3 54.90 49.50 -17.42
C LYS A 3 53.59 49.18 -16.69
N LEU A 4 52.62 50.09 -16.79
CA LEU A 4 51.27 49.92 -16.24
C LEU A 4 50.43 49.17 -17.28
N ASN A 5 50.01 47.94 -16.95
CA ASN A 5 49.10 47.15 -17.79
C ASN A 5 47.67 47.69 -17.64
N PHE A 6 47.05 48.09 -18.75
CA PHE A 6 45.60 48.32 -18.82
C PHE A 6 44.95 47.05 -19.37
N THR A 7 44.26 46.29 -18.50
CA THR A 7 43.40 45.18 -18.91
C THR A 7 41.99 45.72 -19.06
N LEU A 8 41.47 45.74 -20.29
CA LEU A 8 40.10 46.12 -20.60
C LEU A 8 39.17 44.94 -20.27
N LEU A 9 38.36 45.06 -19.22
CA LEU A 9 37.29 44.09 -18.93
C LEU A 9 36.06 44.44 -19.80
N LEU A 10 35.75 43.59 -20.78
CA LEU A 10 34.44 43.60 -21.44
C LEU A 10 33.40 42.98 -20.50
N PHE A 11 32.45 43.78 -20.05
CA PHE A 11 31.20 43.30 -19.46
C PHE A 11 30.26 42.88 -20.61
N THR A 12 30.08 41.58 -20.82
CA THR A 12 28.97 41.06 -21.61
C THR A 12 27.70 41.10 -20.76
N ALA A 13 26.83 42.07 -21.01
CA ALA A 13 25.46 42.05 -20.50
C ALA A 13 24.69 40.94 -21.22
N GLY A 14 24.35 39.86 -20.51
CA GLY A 14 23.43 38.85 -21.01
C GLY A 14 22.01 39.40 -21.03
N PHE A 15 21.50 39.77 -22.19
CA PHE A 15 20.07 40.03 -22.38
C PHE A 15 19.33 38.68 -22.40
N TYR A 16 18.68 38.32 -21.30
CA TYR A 16 17.70 37.24 -21.29
C TYR A 16 16.42 37.76 -21.96
N TYR A 17 16.22 37.46 -23.24
CA TYR A 17 14.93 37.69 -23.90
C TYR A 17 13.90 36.70 -23.34
N SER A 18 12.77 37.20 -22.85
CA SER A 18 11.61 36.36 -22.55
C SER A 18 11.03 35.81 -23.86
N GLN A 19 10.85 34.50 -23.95
CA GLN A 19 10.23 33.78 -25.07
C GLN A 19 8.83 33.31 -24.67
N THR A 20 7.94 34.27 -24.43
CA THR A 20 6.52 33.99 -24.17
C THR A 20 5.77 33.90 -25.50
N ILE A 21 5.07 32.79 -25.74
CA ILE A 21 4.28 32.53 -26.95
C ILE A 21 2.82 32.41 -26.58
N SER A 22 1.96 33.11 -27.31
CA SER A 22 0.51 33.05 -27.17
C SER A 22 -0.14 32.63 -28.48
N GLY A 23 -1.23 31.85 -28.39
CA GLY A 23 -1.96 31.39 -29.56
C GLY A 23 -3.23 30.65 -29.17
N THR A 24 -3.88 30.04 -30.16
CA THR A 24 -5.12 29.27 -30.00
C THR A 24 -4.96 27.88 -30.60
N VAL A 25 -5.40 26.84 -29.89
CA VAL A 25 -5.48 25.48 -30.42
C VAL A 25 -6.82 25.29 -31.11
N ILE A 26 -6.82 24.77 -32.33
CA ILE A 26 -7.99 24.67 -33.21
C ILE A 26 -8.07 23.26 -33.80
N SER A 27 -9.28 22.72 -33.92
CA SER A 27 -9.53 21.45 -34.59
C SER A 27 -9.34 21.59 -36.10
N LYS A 28 -8.59 20.67 -36.72
CA LYS A 28 -8.17 20.82 -38.12
C LYS A 28 -9.36 20.68 -39.08
N ASN A 29 -10.30 19.79 -38.81
CA ASN A 29 -11.43 19.55 -39.71
C ASN A 29 -12.63 20.43 -39.39
N GLU A 30 -12.91 20.69 -38.11
CA GLU A 30 -14.09 21.47 -37.69
C GLU A 30 -13.81 22.97 -37.50
N ASN A 31 -12.54 23.37 -37.47
CA ASN A 31 -12.08 24.74 -37.27
C ASN A 31 -12.68 25.40 -36.00
N GLN A 32 -12.87 24.61 -34.94
CA GLN A 32 -13.36 25.05 -33.64
C GLN A 32 -12.21 25.14 -32.62
N PRO A 33 -12.27 26.07 -31.66
CA PRO A 33 -11.28 26.09 -30.59
C PRO A 33 -11.29 24.80 -29.77
N VAL A 34 -10.10 24.33 -29.41
CA VAL A 34 -9.92 23.10 -28.63
C VAL A 34 -9.62 23.49 -27.19
N SER A 35 -10.66 23.46 -26.36
CA SER A 35 -10.58 23.79 -24.95
C SER A 35 -9.72 22.78 -24.18
N TYR A 36 -9.03 23.25 -23.15
CA TYR A 36 -8.23 22.46 -22.22
C TYR A 36 -7.11 21.60 -22.83
N ALA A 37 -6.72 21.79 -24.09
CA ALA A 37 -5.56 21.11 -24.65
C ALA A 37 -4.30 21.37 -23.81
N LYS A 38 -3.57 20.30 -23.49
CA LYS A 38 -2.35 20.38 -22.69
C LYS A 38 -1.17 20.67 -23.62
N ILE A 39 -0.44 21.75 -23.35
CA ILE A 39 0.68 22.24 -24.16
C ILE A 39 1.94 22.30 -23.31
N GLY A 40 3.03 21.70 -23.74
CA GLY A 40 4.32 21.91 -23.07
C GLY A 40 5.44 21.03 -23.54
N VAL A 41 6.55 21.12 -22.84
CA VAL A 41 7.84 20.58 -23.28
C VAL A 41 8.05 19.19 -22.70
N ASP A 42 8.40 18.25 -23.57
CA ASP A 42 8.62 16.85 -23.20
C ASP A 42 9.73 16.72 -22.14
N LYS A 43 9.47 15.95 -21.08
CA LYS A 43 10.39 15.72 -19.95
C LYS A 43 10.79 16.98 -19.17
N GLU A 44 10.01 18.04 -19.27
CA GLU A 44 10.23 19.27 -18.52
C GLU A 44 8.96 19.70 -17.78
N ASN A 45 9.14 20.42 -16.68
CA ASN A 45 8.05 21.05 -15.95
C ASN A 45 7.70 22.42 -16.54
N ILE A 46 7.51 22.48 -17.86
CA ILE A 46 7.16 23.70 -18.60
C ILE A 46 5.92 23.40 -19.44
N GLY A 47 4.81 24.07 -19.14
CA GLY A 47 3.60 23.90 -19.90
C GLY A 47 2.39 24.62 -19.33
N VAL A 48 1.33 24.64 -20.11
CA VAL A 48 0.06 25.30 -19.86
C VAL A 48 -1.09 24.47 -20.40
N ILE A 49 -2.30 24.79 -19.97
CA ILE A 49 -3.55 24.19 -20.46
C ILE A 49 -4.33 25.30 -21.14
N THR A 50 -4.91 25.04 -22.31
CA THR A 50 -5.73 26.05 -22.98
C THR A 50 -6.98 26.39 -22.18
N ASP A 51 -7.47 27.62 -22.30
CA ASP A 51 -8.75 28.01 -21.73
C ASP A 51 -9.95 27.38 -22.48
N GLU A 52 -11.16 27.73 -22.06
CA GLU A 52 -12.42 27.33 -22.69
C GLU A 52 -12.54 27.74 -24.18
N ASN A 53 -11.78 28.74 -24.61
CA ASN A 53 -11.71 29.24 -25.98
C ASN A 53 -10.46 28.74 -26.72
N GLY A 54 -9.77 27.72 -26.19
CA GLY A 54 -8.58 27.14 -26.80
C GLY A 54 -7.33 28.02 -26.75
N ASN A 55 -7.35 29.15 -26.03
CA ASN A 55 -6.21 30.07 -25.97
C ASN A 55 -5.16 29.61 -24.96
N PHE A 56 -3.89 29.88 -25.25
CA PHE A 56 -2.78 29.62 -24.34
C PHE A 56 -1.77 30.75 -24.34
N THR A 57 -0.95 30.79 -23.31
CA THR A 57 0.27 31.61 -23.23
C THR A 57 1.32 30.83 -22.46
N ILE A 58 2.43 30.47 -23.11
CA ILE A 58 3.50 29.62 -22.54
C ILE A 58 4.83 30.37 -22.54
N ASP A 59 5.54 30.34 -21.41
CA ASP A 59 6.90 30.86 -21.28
C ASP A 59 7.92 29.74 -21.57
N LEU A 60 8.61 29.85 -22.69
CA LEU A 60 9.64 28.90 -23.13
C LEU A 60 11.07 29.41 -22.88
N SER A 61 11.25 30.52 -22.16
CA SER A 61 12.56 31.16 -21.95
C SER A 61 13.59 30.23 -21.30
N LYS A 62 13.14 29.25 -20.52
CA LYS A 62 13.98 28.26 -19.81
C LYS A 62 13.96 26.87 -20.45
N ALA A 63 13.21 26.68 -21.53
CA ALA A 63 13.05 25.38 -22.16
C ALA A 63 14.30 24.97 -22.93
N ASN A 64 14.62 23.67 -22.93
CA ASN A 64 15.69 23.18 -23.77
C ASN A 64 15.25 23.21 -25.24
N THR A 65 15.94 24.00 -26.06
CA THR A 65 15.60 24.19 -27.48
C THR A 65 15.61 22.91 -28.32
N SER A 66 16.33 21.85 -27.91
CA SER A 66 16.34 20.55 -28.59
C SER A 66 15.17 19.65 -28.21
N ASN A 67 14.49 19.93 -27.09
CA ASN A 67 13.34 19.16 -26.65
C ASN A 67 12.12 19.45 -27.52
N LYS A 68 11.15 18.56 -27.45
CA LYS A 68 9.91 18.67 -28.23
C LYS A 68 8.82 19.33 -27.42
N ILE A 69 8.16 20.33 -27.97
CA ILE A 69 6.85 20.75 -27.51
C ILE A 69 5.80 19.75 -27.99
N LYS A 70 4.80 19.51 -27.15
CA LYS A 70 3.68 18.61 -27.38
C LYS A 70 2.39 19.37 -27.15
N VAL A 71 1.38 19.10 -27.99
CA VAL A 71 0.00 19.48 -27.71
C VAL A 71 -0.85 18.21 -27.74
N GLU A 72 -1.48 17.89 -26.61
CA GLU A 72 -2.28 16.68 -26.44
C GLU A 72 -3.65 16.97 -25.85
N VAL A 73 -4.65 16.27 -26.38
CA VAL A 73 -6.02 16.22 -25.88
C VAL A 73 -6.68 14.95 -26.44
N ALA A 74 -7.58 14.33 -25.67
CA ALA A 74 -8.26 13.12 -26.12
C ALA A 74 -9.10 13.41 -27.38
N GLY A 75 -9.21 12.42 -28.27
CA GLY A 75 -9.87 12.58 -29.58
C GLY A 75 -8.98 13.16 -30.71
N TYR A 76 -7.77 13.64 -30.42
CA TYR A 76 -6.86 14.22 -31.42
C TYR A 76 -5.53 13.48 -31.50
N GLU A 77 -4.87 13.55 -32.65
CA GLU A 77 -3.49 13.10 -32.86
C GLU A 77 -2.51 14.00 -32.09
N LEU A 78 -1.44 13.41 -31.54
CA LEU A 78 -0.41 14.15 -30.81
C LEU A 78 0.31 15.12 -31.77
N PHE A 79 0.21 16.42 -31.51
CA PHE A 79 1.06 17.40 -32.17
C PHE A 79 2.43 17.43 -31.50
N THR A 80 3.51 17.49 -32.29
CA THR A 80 4.86 17.61 -31.77
C THR A 80 5.78 18.39 -32.68
N GLU A 81 6.60 19.27 -32.09
CA GLU A 81 7.60 20.09 -32.79
C GLU A 81 8.81 20.35 -31.88
N THR A 82 9.97 20.74 -32.40
CA THR A 82 11.09 21.18 -31.54
C THR A 82 10.82 22.56 -30.97
N VAL A 83 11.24 22.82 -29.74
CA VAL A 83 11.12 24.15 -29.12
C VAL A 83 11.79 25.22 -29.99
N ALA A 84 12.97 24.92 -30.57
CA ALA A 84 13.67 25.82 -31.47
C ALA A 84 12.84 26.24 -32.71
N ASN A 85 12.05 25.33 -33.28
CA ASN A 85 11.21 25.63 -34.44
C ASN A 85 9.92 26.32 -34.01
N PHE A 86 9.32 25.85 -32.92
CA PHE A 86 8.09 26.40 -32.38
C PHE A 86 8.23 27.89 -32.04
N VAL A 87 9.36 28.30 -31.43
CA VAL A 87 9.65 29.71 -31.12
C VAL A 87 9.86 30.59 -32.36
N LYS A 88 10.34 30.00 -33.47
CA LYS A 88 10.61 30.75 -34.71
C LYS A 88 9.36 30.96 -35.59
N GLN A 89 8.31 30.19 -35.34
CA GLN A 89 7.07 30.25 -36.11
C GLN A 89 6.08 31.23 -35.45
N ASP A 90 5.28 31.91 -36.26
CA ASP A 90 4.14 32.70 -35.76
C ASP A 90 3.01 31.74 -35.36
N GLN A 91 3.09 31.22 -34.13
CA GLN A 91 2.21 30.18 -33.59
C GLN A 91 0.87 30.73 -33.07
N GLN A 92 0.27 31.69 -33.77
CA GLN A 92 -1.06 32.21 -33.41
C GLN A 92 -2.13 31.11 -33.43
N LYS A 93 -1.95 30.05 -34.22
CA LYS A 93 -2.89 28.92 -34.34
C LYS A 93 -2.17 27.57 -34.45
N ILE A 94 -2.50 26.64 -33.56
CA ILE A 94 -2.05 25.24 -33.61
C ILE A 94 -3.23 24.37 -34.06
N TYR A 95 -3.11 23.68 -35.19
CA TYR A 95 -4.17 22.80 -35.70
C TYR A 95 -3.97 21.35 -35.25
N LEU A 96 -4.94 20.80 -34.53
CA LEU A 96 -4.96 19.39 -34.12
C LEU A 96 -5.84 18.57 -35.05
N LYS A 97 -5.30 17.45 -35.54
CA LYS A 97 -6.05 16.51 -36.38
C LYS A 97 -6.83 15.54 -35.51
N GLU A 98 -8.13 15.41 -35.78
CA GLU A 98 -9.04 14.49 -35.11
C GLU A 98 -8.66 13.03 -35.43
N LYS A 99 -8.73 12.14 -34.44
CA LYS A 99 -8.49 10.70 -34.62
C LYS A 99 -9.67 10.08 -35.36
N VAL A 100 -9.39 9.37 -36.46
CA VAL A 100 -10.41 8.62 -37.19
C VAL A 100 -10.72 7.31 -36.46
N LYS A 101 -11.98 7.12 -36.06
CA LYS A 101 -12.42 5.92 -35.33
C LYS A 101 -13.00 4.87 -36.29
N ASN A 102 -12.39 3.68 -36.31
CA ASN A 102 -13.01 2.52 -36.93
C ASN A 102 -13.97 1.87 -35.93
N ILE A 103 -15.28 1.95 -36.21
CA ILE A 103 -16.29 1.24 -35.42
C ILE A 103 -16.23 -0.24 -35.82
N GLN A 104 -15.68 -1.09 -34.94
CA GLN A 104 -15.75 -2.53 -35.12
C GLN A 104 -17.15 -3.04 -34.76
N GLU A 105 -17.69 -3.93 -35.59
CA GLU A 105 -18.98 -4.58 -35.36
C GLU A 105 -18.97 -5.34 -34.02
N VAL A 106 -19.94 -5.04 -33.16
CA VAL A 106 -20.08 -5.71 -31.86
C VAL A 106 -21.02 -6.90 -32.00
N VAL A 107 -20.49 -8.11 -31.96
CA VAL A 107 -21.30 -9.33 -31.85
C VAL A 107 -21.92 -9.37 -30.45
N LEU A 108 -23.23 -9.13 -30.36
CA LEU A 108 -24.01 -9.22 -29.12
C LEU A 108 -24.10 -10.68 -28.68
N LYS A 109 -23.22 -11.10 -27.78
CA LYS A 109 -23.39 -12.32 -26.97
C LYS A 109 -23.96 -11.92 -25.62
N THR A 110 -24.99 -12.60 -25.15
CA THR A 110 -25.53 -12.43 -23.80
C THR A 110 -24.45 -12.77 -22.77
N LYS A 111 -23.97 -11.74 -22.07
CA LYS A 111 -22.92 -11.85 -21.04
C LYS A 111 -23.55 -11.78 -19.66
N LYS A 112 -23.14 -12.68 -18.76
CA LYS A 112 -23.51 -12.60 -17.34
C LYS A 112 -22.55 -11.62 -16.66
N LEU A 113 -22.97 -10.37 -16.52
CA LEU A 113 -22.20 -9.30 -15.89
C LEU A 113 -22.41 -9.29 -14.37
N VAL A 114 -21.36 -8.97 -13.61
CA VAL A 114 -21.43 -8.77 -12.15
C VAL A 114 -20.84 -7.41 -11.80
N ASP A 115 -21.54 -6.64 -10.97
CA ASP A 115 -21.04 -5.36 -10.47
C ASP A 115 -19.95 -5.58 -9.40
N LYS A 116 -18.87 -4.80 -9.47
CA LYS A 116 -17.81 -4.73 -8.46
C LYS A 116 -17.41 -3.27 -8.24
N ASN A 117 -16.84 -2.98 -7.07
CA ASN A 117 -16.16 -1.73 -6.79
C ASN A 117 -14.67 -2.00 -6.56
N TRP A 118 -13.79 -1.23 -7.19
CA TRP A 118 -12.34 -1.36 -7.10
C TRP A 118 -11.70 -0.02 -6.71
N GLY A 119 -10.56 -0.06 -6.01
CA GLY A 119 -9.76 1.12 -5.68
C GLY A 119 -9.80 1.50 -4.20
N VAL A 120 -9.52 2.77 -3.93
CA VAL A 120 -9.39 3.31 -2.57
C VAL A 120 -10.71 3.94 -2.13
N ASN A 121 -11.36 3.31 -1.15
CA ASN A 121 -12.69 3.67 -0.68
C ASN A 121 -12.71 4.52 0.61
N THR A 122 -11.56 4.85 1.19
CA THR A 122 -11.50 5.61 2.44
C THR A 122 -12.12 7.00 2.29
N LYS A 123 -12.87 7.43 3.30
CA LYS A 123 -13.43 8.79 3.43
C LYS A 123 -12.82 9.54 4.61
N THR A 124 -11.62 9.10 5.06
CA THR A 124 -10.93 9.74 6.19
C THR A 124 -10.69 11.22 5.93
N LYS A 125 -10.79 12.01 7.01
CA LYS A 125 -10.43 13.43 7.02
C LYS A 125 -9.05 13.67 7.64
N SER A 126 -8.38 12.63 8.14
CA SER A 126 -7.09 12.75 8.82
C SER A 126 -5.91 12.64 7.86
N VAL A 127 -6.07 11.87 6.77
CA VAL A 127 -5.06 11.71 5.72
C VAL A 127 -5.64 12.25 4.42
N MET A 128 -5.03 13.30 3.89
CA MET A 128 -5.57 14.03 2.75
C MET A 128 -4.50 14.45 1.76
N TYR A 129 -4.88 14.47 0.48
CA TYR A 129 -4.16 15.14 -0.58
C TYR A 129 -4.78 16.54 -0.75
N SER A 130 -4.02 17.57 -0.37
CA SER A 130 -4.48 18.96 -0.42
C SER A 130 -4.06 19.64 -1.73
N VAL A 131 -5.05 20.19 -2.43
CA VAL A 131 -4.86 21.00 -3.63
C VAL A 131 -5.22 22.44 -3.27
N ASN A 132 -4.22 23.32 -3.32
CA ASN A 132 -4.37 24.75 -3.08
C ASN A 132 -3.53 25.51 -4.12
N PRO A 133 -4.18 26.13 -5.13
CA PRO A 133 -3.48 26.83 -6.21
C PRO A 133 -2.59 27.98 -5.73
N ALA A 134 -2.91 28.60 -4.59
CA ALA A 134 -2.18 29.75 -4.05
C ALA A 134 -0.86 29.38 -3.36
N PHE A 135 -0.73 28.17 -2.81
CA PHE A 135 0.43 27.80 -1.99
C PHE A 135 1.61 27.21 -2.78
N LYS A 136 1.44 26.83 -4.06
CA LYS A 136 2.47 26.37 -5.01
C LYS A 136 1.89 26.23 -6.43
N LYS A 137 1.96 27.27 -7.26
CA LYS A 137 1.42 27.26 -8.64
C LYS A 137 1.97 26.12 -9.51
N GLU A 138 3.23 25.75 -9.32
CA GLU A 138 3.90 24.68 -10.08
C GLU A 138 3.33 23.27 -9.81
N ASP A 139 2.67 23.06 -8.66
CA ASP A 139 2.09 21.76 -8.29
C ASP A 139 0.62 21.64 -8.74
N PHE A 140 -0.04 22.76 -9.06
CA PHE A 140 -1.46 22.80 -9.44
C PHE A 140 -1.75 22.09 -10.77
N LEU A 141 -0.84 22.20 -11.74
CA LEU A 141 -0.91 21.52 -13.03
C LEU A 141 -0.45 20.05 -12.97
N GLY A 142 -0.06 19.59 -11.79
CA GLY A 142 0.32 18.21 -11.54
C GLY A 142 -0.85 17.25 -11.75
N GLU A 143 -0.51 16.02 -12.07
CA GLU A 143 -1.49 14.95 -12.27
C GLU A 143 -1.22 13.83 -11.27
N THR A 144 -2.28 13.29 -10.68
CA THR A 144 -2.21 12.11 -9.83
C THR A 144 -2.98 10.95 -10.45
N ALA A 145 -2.50 9.73 -10.27
CA ALA A 145 -3.17 8.53 -10.75
C ALA A 145 -3.14 7.40 -9.72
N LEU A 146 -4.17 6.56 -9.77
CA LEU A 146 -4.27 5.32 -9.01
C LEU A 146 -4.22 4.12 -9.97
N GLU A 147 -3.48 3.08 -9.60
CA GLU A 147 -3.39 1.83 -10.35
C GLU A 147 -4.60 0.93 -10.10
N PHE A 148 -5.05 0.25 -11.14
CA PHE A 148 -6.10 -0.75 -11.10
C PHE A 148 -5.69 -1.98 -11.93
N LYS A 149 -6.24 -3.13 -11.58
CA LYS A 149 -6.02 -4.39 -12.30
C LYS A 149 -7.35 -5.08 -12.60
N ALA A 150 -7.64 -5.30 -13.88
CA ALA A 150 -8.81 -6.01 -14.34
C ALA A 150 -8.41 -7.35 -14.95
N SER A 151 -8.49 -8.45 -14.19
CA SER A 151 -8.17 -9.80 -14.69
C SER A 151 -9.08 -10.25 -15.83
N LYS A 152 -10.32 -9.74 -15.85
CA LYS A 152 -11.30 -9.98 -16.91
C LYS A 152 -11.67 -8.67 -17.57
N LYS A 153 -12.02 -8.73 -18.85
CA LYS A 153 -12.56 -7.59 -19.59
C LYS A 153 -13.79 -7.04 -18.85
N SER A 154 -13.69 -5.78 -18.44
CA SER A 154 -14.66 -5.14 -17.54
C SER A 154 -15.03 -3.75 -18.06
N LYS A 155 -16.28 -3.35 -17.89
CA LYS A 155 -16.77 -2.01 -18.26
C LYS A 155 -16.77 -1.11 -17.04
N ILE A 156 -16.18 0.07 -17.13
CA ILE A 156 -16.29 1.09 -16.08
C ILE A 156 -17.66 1.75 -16.19
N LYS A 157 -18.37 1.84 -15.05
CA LYS A 157 -19.66 2.51 -14.91
C LYS A 157 -19.48 3.88 -14.28
N ASN A 158 -18.79 3.93 -13.15
CA ASN A 158 -18.61 5.14 -12.37
C ASN A 158 -17.14 5.32 -11.99
N ILE A 159 -16.73 6.58 -11.86
CA ILE A 159 -15.47 6.97 -11.23
C ILE A 159 -15.80 7.84 -10.02
N ASN A 160 -15.33 7.43 -8.86
CA ASN A 160 -15.64 8.02 -7.57
C ASN A 160 -14.39 8.68 -6.99
N LEU A 161 -14.54 9.91 -6.49
CA LEU A 161 -13.50 10.67 -5.78
C LEU A 161 -14.00 11.02 -4.38
N ASN A 162 -13.35 10.50 -3.35
CA ASN A 162 -13.71 10.82 -1.97
C ASN A 162 -13.05 12.13 -1.53
N ILE A 163 -13.87 13.07 -1.06
CA ILE A 163 -13.48 14.44 -0.76
C ILE A 163 -13.71 14.69 0.74
N ALA A 164 -12.62 14.97 1.45
CA ALA A 164 -12.66 15.30 2.88
C ALA A 164 -13.28 16.67 3.13
N SER A 165 -12.95 17.66 2.29
CA SER A 165 -13.53 19.01 2.32
C SER A 165 -13.23 19.77 1.03
N ILE A 166 -14.10 20.71 0.66
CA ILE A 166 -13.87 21.65 -0.44
C ILE A 166 -14.25 23.07 -0.01
N THR A 167 -13.42 24.03 -0.41
CA THR A 167 -13.71 25.47 -0.39
C THR A 167 -13.15 26.03 -1.69
N ALA A 168 -14.00 26.58 -2.54
CA ALA A 168 -13.62 27.15 -3.83
C ALA A 168 -14.55 28.32 -4.17
N ASP A 169 -14.01 29.40 -4.73
CA ASP A 169 -14.76 30.57 -5.21
C ASP A 169 -15.57 30.28 -6.50
N ARG A 170 -15.22 29.20 -7.20
CA ARG A 170 -15.79 28.76 -8.48
C ARG A 170 -15.79 27.23 -8.56
N PRO A 171 -16.55 26.63 -9.50
CA PRO A 171 -16.45 25.21 -9.77
C PRO A 171 -15.01 24.78 -10.09
N VAL A 172 -14.56 23.68 -9.47
CA VAL A 172 -13.23 23.13 -9.71
C VAL A 172 -13.30 22.23 -10.95
N ILE A 173 -12.60 22.61 -12.01
CA ILE A 173 -12.59 21.86 -13.27
C ILE A 173 -11.52 20.77 -13.20
N MET A 174 -11.95 19.52 -13.37
CA MET A 174 -11.10 18.33 -13.33
C MET A 174 -11.19 17.55 -14.62
N ARG A 175 -10.06 17.01 -15.07
CA ARG A 175 -9.97 16.00 -16.13
C ARG A 175 -9.74 14.63 -15.51
N TYR A 176 -10.49 13.64 -15.99
CA TYR A 176 -10.22 12.23 -15.75
C TYR A 176 -9.56 11.61 -16.99
N THR A 177 -8.52 10.83 -16.79
CA THR A 177 -7.87 10.07 -17.86
C THR A 177 -7.71 8.61 -17.45
N ILE A 178 -7.92 7.69 -18.40
CA ILE A 178 -7.67 6.27 -18.20
C ILE A 178 -6.44 5.91 -19.01
N TYR A 179 -5.37 5.49 -18.35
CA TYR A 179 -4.10 5.15 -18.98
C TYR A 179 -3.94 3.65 -19.12
N ASN A 180 -3.40 3.20 -20.26
CA ASN A 180 -2.77 1.89 -20.31
C ASN A 180 -1.46 1.89 -19.50
N GLU A 181 -1.00 0.68 -19.19
CA GLU A 181 0.26 0.50 -18.48
C GLU A 181 1.41 0.21 -19.43
N LYS A 182 2.58 0.78 -19.12
CA LYS A 182 3.87 0.41 -19.70
C LYS A 182 4.97 0.51 -18.65
N ASN A 183 5.73 -0.57 -18.43
CA ASN A 183 6.82 -0.66 -17.46
C ASN A 183 6.42 -0.29 -16.01
N GLY A 184 5.19 -0.62 -15.61
CA GLY A 184 4.62 -0.35 -14.30
C GLY A 184 4.24 1.11 -14.06
N LEU A 185 4.08 1.92 -15.11
CA LEU A 185 3.72 3.33 -15.05
C LEU A 185 2.56 3.65 -16.01
N PRO A 186 1.78 4.72 -15.75
CA PRO A 186 0.80 5.23 -16.71
C PRO A 186 1.49 5.68 -17.99
N ASN A 187 0.95 5.28 -19.16
CA ASN A 187 1.55 5.58 -20.46
C ASN A 187 0.64 6.42 -21.38
N GLU A 188 -0.26 5.79 -22.14
CA GLU A 188 -1.13 6.46 -23.10
C GLU A 188 -2.60 6.39 -22.67
N SER A 189 -3.34 7.47 -22.92
CA SER A 189 -4.78 7.49 -22.69
C SER A 189 -5.49 6.50 -23.63
N ILE A 190 -6.37 5.67 -23.07
CA ILE A 190 -7.23 4.76 -23.83
C ILE A 190 -8.61 5.37 -24.12
N LEU A 191 -8.84 6.60 -23.69
CA LEU A 191 -10.12 7.30 -23.91
C LEU A 191 -10.21 7.81 -25.35
N ASP A 192 -11.39 7.60 -25.95
CA ASP A 192 -11.71 8.13 -27.27
C ASP A 192 -12.03 9.64 -27.21
N GLU A 193 -12.60 10.10 -26.12
CA GLU A 193 -13.00 11.49 -25.88
C GLU A 193 -12.56 11.96 -24.50
N GLU A 194 -12.46 13.27 -24.33
CA GLU A 194 -12.07 13.87 -23.06
C GLU A 194 -13.20 13.77 -22.03
N ILE A 195 -12.84 13.49 -20.78
CA ILE A 195 -13.75 13.49 -19.65
C ILE A 195 -13.37 14.64 -18.73
N THR A 196 -14.06 15.77 -18.91
CA THR A 196 -13.89 16.97 -18.09
C THR A 196 -15.17 17.25 -17.32
N VAL A 197 -15.02 17.56 -16.04
CA VAL A 197 -16.15 17.74 -15.12
C VAL A 197 -15.94 18.94 -14.21
N GLU A 198 -17.05 19.55 -13.84
CA GLU A 198 -17.10 20.61 -12.84
C GLU A 198 -17.49 20.05 -11.48
N LEU A 199 -16.59 20.16 -10.51
CA LEU A 199 -16.82 19.80 -9.12
C LEU A 199 -17.30 21.02 -8.33
N THR A 200 -18.48 20.89 -7.74
CA THR A 200 -19.07 21.84 -6.80
C THR A 200 -19.47 21.11 -5.51
N LYS A 201 -19.61 21.84 -4.41
CA LYS A 201 -19.88 21.25 -3.10
C LYS A 201 -21.19 20.45 -3.05
N ASP A 202 -22.21 20.88 -3.78
CA ASP A 202 -23.53 20.24 -3.89
C ASP A 202 -23.50 18.90 -4.64
N LYS A 203 -22.49 18.66 -5.48
CA LYS A 203 -22.29 17.38 -6.19
C LYS A 203 -21.61 16.30 -5.33
N ILE A 204 -21.27 16.63 -4.07
CA ILE A 204 -20.62 15.70 -3.14
C ILE A 204 -21.68 15.12 -2.21
N VAL A 205 -21.95 13.82 -2.35
CA VAL A 205 -22.91 13.08 -1.53
C VAL A 205 -22.13 12.14 -0.61
N ASP A 206 -22.37 12.24 0.70
CA ASP A 206 -21.68 11.46 1.74
C ASP A 206 -20.14 11.48 1.59
N GLY A 207 -19.58 12.63 1.23
CA GLY A 207 -18.13 12.80 1.05
C GLY A 207 -17.58 12.20 -0.24
N THR A 208 -18.43 11.85 -1.21
CA THR A 208 -18.00 11.31 -2.51
C THR A 208 -18.58 12.14 -3.65
N PHE A 209 -17.73 12.49 -4.61
CA PHE A 209 -18.15 12.92 -5.93
C PHE A 209 -18.14 11.70 -6.86
N THR A 210 -19.28 11.39 -7.48
CA THR A 210 -19.45 10.25 -8.37
C THR A 210 -19.72 10.72 -9.79
N LEU A 211 -18.88 10.29 -10.73
CA LEU A 211 -19.02 10.54 -12.15
C LEU A 211 -19.53 9.27 -12.86
N ASP A 212 -20.72 9.34 -13.44
CA ASP A 212 -21.23 8.29 -14.35
C ASP A 212 -20.56 8.40 -15.73
N VAL A 213 -19.99 7.29 -16.19
CA VAL A 213 -19.31 7.15 -17.49
C VAL A 213 -19.86 5.97 -18.31
N ASN A 214 -21.10 5.53 -18.04
CA ASN A 214 -21.70 4.39 -18.76
C ASN A 214 -21.83 4.64 -20.27
N ASP A 215 -22.10 5.89 -20.66
CA ASP A 215 -22.22 6.36 -22.04
C ASP A 215 -20.88 6.32 -22.78
N LYS A 216 -19.76 6.55 -22.07
CA LYS A 216 -18.39 6.54 -22.59
C LYS A 216 -17.91 5.17 -23.06
N ASN A 217 -18.61 4.11 -22.66
CA ASN A 217 -18.32 2.73 -23.05
C ASN A 217 -16.85 2.32 -22.83
N ILE A 218 -16.29 2.69 -21.68
CA ILE A 218 -14.87 2.44 -21.35
C ILE A 218 -14.70 0.98 -20.91
N TRP A 219 -13.91 0.21 -21.66
CA TRP A 219 -13.57 -1.16 -21.35
C TRP A 219 -12.10 -1.31 -20.99
N VAL A 220 -11.83 -2.01 -19.90
CA VAL A 220 -10.49 -2.24 -19.37
C VAL A 220 -10.22 -3.72 -19.17
N GLN A 221 -8.97 -4.11 -19.35
CA GLN A 221 -8.44 -5.44 -19.09
C GLN A 221 -6.93 -5.31 -18.86
N GLY A 222 -6.37 -6.08 -17.93
CA GLY A 222 -4.98 -5.95 -17.51
C GLY A 222 -4.78 -4.81 -16.51
N LYS A 223 -3.54 -4.32 -16.40
CA LYS A 223 -3.16 -3.20 -15.54
C LYS A 223 -3.44 -1.88 -16.26
N PHE A 224 -4.04 -0.93 -15.55
CA PHE A 224 -4.39 0.39 -16.06
C PHE A 224 -4.40 1.40 -14.91
N PHE A 225 -4.51 2.69 -15.23
CA PHE A 225 -4.52 3.74 -14.23
C PHE A 225 -5.68 4.70 -14.46
N VAL A 226 -6.24 5.23 -13.38
CA VAL A 226 -7.21 6.33 -13.42
C VAL A 226 -6.51 7.58 -12.89
N GLY A 227 -6.28 8.54 -13.77
CA GLY A 227 -5.65 9.82 -13.51
C GLY A 227 -6.66 10.95 -13.30
N ILE A 228 -6.29 11.94 -12.48
CA ILE A 228 -7.03 13.17 -12.22
C ILE A 228 -6.05 14.35 -12.33
N GLN A 229 -6.45 15.36 -13.13
CA GLN A 229 -5.72 16.61 -13.30
C GLN A 229 -6.66 17.81 -13.09
N PHE A 230 -6.19 18.86 -12.42
CA PHE A 230 -6.93 20.12 -12.28
C PHE A 230 -6.60 21.05 -13.43
N LEU A 231 -7.62 21.64 -14.05
CA LEU A 231 -7.46 22.36 -15.31
C LEU A 231 -7.42 23.88 -15.15
N ARG A 232 -7.99 24.43 -14.07
CA ARG A 232 -8.14 25.87 -13.88
C ARG A 232 -7.98 26.29 -12.43
N GLU A 233 -7.11 27.29 -12.19
CA GLU A 233 -6.88 27.85 -10.85
C GLU A 233 -8.20 28.36 -10.23
N PHE A 234 -8.30 28.22 -8.91
CA PHE A 234 -9.42 28.67 -8.08
C PHE A 234 -8.90 29.20 -6.73
N GLU A 235 -9.66 30.08 -6.09
CA GLU A 235 -9.36 30.53 -4.73
C GLU A 235 -9.96 29.57 -3.71
N GLY A 236 -9.12 29.01 -2.83
CA GLY A 236 -9.54 28.12 -1.76
C GLY A 236 -8.69 26.85 -1.66
N LYS A 237 -9.29 25.77 -1.17
CA LYS A 237 -8.63 24.50 -0.91
C LYS A 237 -9.58 23.32 -1.17
N LEU A 238 -9.10 22.34 -1.92
CA LEU A 238 -9.72 21.03 -2.06
C LEU A 238 -8.87 19.98 -1.32
N ASN A 239 -9.49 19.24 -0.41
CA ASN A 239 -8.85 18.12 0.29
C ASN A 239 -9.50 16.82 -0.17
N ILE A 240 -8.74 16.03 -0.91
CA ILE A 240 -9.11 14.69 -1.33
C ILE A 240 -8.71 13.72 -0.21
N SER A 241 -9.60 12.81 0.21
CA SER A 241 -9.23 11.77 1.17
C SER A 241 -8.12 10.90 0.59
N ALA A 242 -7.24 10.36 1.43
CA ALA A 242 -6.17 9.49 0.97
C ALA A 242 -5.98 8.30 1.92
N ALA A 243 -5.48 7.19 1.36
CA ALA A 243 -5.11 6.01 2.14
C ALA A 243 -3.59 5.94 2.26
N LEU A 244 -3.09 5.73 3.48
CA LEU A 244 -1.68 5.50 3.72
C LEU A 244 -1.24 4.12 3.20
N PHE A 245 0.06 3.99 2.92
CA PHE A 245 0.72 2.75 2.48
C PHE A 245 0.12 2.15 1.20
N ARG A 246 -0.56 2.98 0.40
CA ARG A 246 -0.99 2.67 -0.96
C ARG A 246 -0.06 3.38 -1.93
N THR A 247 0.20 2.73 -3.07
CA THR A 247 1.00 3.35 -4.13
C THR A 247 0.10 4.22 -5.00
N GLY A 248 0.27 5.54 -4.86
CA GLY A 248 -0.21 6.52 -5.84
C GLY A 248 0.88 6.85 -6.84
N TYR A 249 0.50 7.48 -7.95
CA TYR A 249 1.42 7.99 -8.95
C TYR A 249 1.19 9.49 -9.09
N ILE A 250 2.27 10.25 -9.22
CA ILE A 250 2.20 11.70 -9.46
C ILE A 250 3.21 12.09 -10.53
N ARG A 251 2.87 13.08 -11.34
CA ARG A 251 3.82 13.77 -12.21
C ARG A 251 3.56 15.26 -12.22
N LYS A 252 4.61 16.03 -12.48
CA LYS A 252 4.49 17.46 -12.77
C LYS A 252 4.35 17.63 -14.27
N PHE A 253 3.14 17.88 -14.76
CA PHE A 253 2.87 18.13 -16.17
C PHE A 253 3.38 17.03 -17.14
N TYR A 254 4.48 17.26 -17.88
CA TYR A 254 5.13 16.27 -18.77
C TYR A 254 6.42 15.65 -18.19
N ASP A 255 6.71 15.91 -16.92
CA ASP A 255 7.77 15.21 -16.17
C ASP A 255 7.45 13.71 -16.03
N GLU A 256 8.44 12.93 -15.65
CA GLU A 256 8.31 11.50 -15.42
C GLU A 256 7.36 11.19 -14.26
N TRP A 257 6.61 10.09 -14.39
CA TRP A 257 5.79 9.57 -13.31
C TRP A 257 6.65 9.11 -12.13
N LYS A 258 6.31 9.60 -10.94
CA LYS A 258 6.93 9.24 -9.68
C LYS A 258 5.95 8.44 -8.83
N LYS A 259 6.44 7.34 -8.27
CA LYS A 259 5.67 6.53 -7.31
C LYS A 259 5.64 7.23 -5.96
N MET A 260 4.45 7.34 -5.40
CA MET A 260 4.22 7.77 -4.01
C MET A 260 3.78 6.55 -3.22
N THR A 261 4.68 6.00 -2.39
CA THR A 261 4.41 4.77 -1.62
C THR A 261 3.80 5.04 -0.24
N ILE A 262 3.72 6.30 0.18
CA ILE A 262 3.25 6.69 1.51
C ILE A 262 1.74 6.90 1.52
N ALA A 263 1.15 7.40 0.43
CA ALA A 263 -0.28 7.66 0.33
C ALA A 263 -0.78 7.63 -1.12
N ALA A 264 -2.01 7.17 -1.32
CA ALA A 264 -2.72 7.27 -2.59
C ALA A 264 -4.06 8.01 -2.42
N PRO A 265 -4.48 8.81 -3.41
CA PRO A 265 -5.77 9.49 -3.38
C PRO A 265 -6.91 8.47 -3.37
N ALA A 266 -8.00 8.81 -2.67
CA ALA A 266 -9.18 7.97 -2.55
C ALA A 266 -10.04 8.01 -3.81
N ILE A 267 -9.52 7.36 -4.85
CA ILE A 267 -10.16 7.12 -6.14
C ILE A 267 -10.65 5.68 -6.16
N ASN A 268 -11.92 5.45 -6.48
CA ASN A 268 -12.46 4.11 -6.72
C ASN A 268 -13.37 4.12 -7.95
N ILE A 269 -13.65 2.94 -8.51
CA ILE A 269 -14.47 2.78 -9.71
C ILE A 269 -15.51 1.68 -9.51
N ASP A 270 -16.70 1.90 -10.03
CA ASP A 270 -17.72 0.86 -10.15
C ASP A 270 -17.63 0.23 -11.54
N VAL A 271 -17.59 -1.09 -11.62
CA VAL A 271 -17.36 -1.83 -12.87
C VAL A 271 -18.36 -2.98 -13.07
N LYS A 272 -18.66 -3.30 -14.32
CA LYS A 272 -19.31 -4.56 -14.72
C LYS A 272 -18.28 -5.54 -15.26
N VAL A 273 -18.13 -6.68 -14.58
CA VAL A 273 -17.19 -7.74 -14.94
C VAL A 273 -17.89 -8.84 -15.73
N ASP A 274 -17.32 -9.24 -16.87
CA ASP A 274 -17.82 -10.37 -17.66
C ASP A 274 -17.39 -11.71 -17.06
N LYS A 275 -18.33 -12.50 -16.52
CA LYS A 275 -18.02 -13.82 -15.92
C LYS A 275 -17.43 -14.82 -16.91
N ASN A 276 -17.80 -14.72 -18.19
CA ASN A 276 -17.47 -15.70 -19.23
C ASN A 276 -16.20 -15.34 -20.02
N ALA A 277 -15.58 -14.19 -19.75
CA ALA A 277 -14.31 -13.81 -20.37
C ALA A 277 -13.19 -14.76 -19.89
N LYS A 278 -12.36 -15.24 -20.82
CA LYS A 278 -11.14 -16.00 -20.52
C LYS A 278 -10.19 -15.09 -19.75
N ASP A 279 -9.61 -15.59 -18.66
CA ASP A 279 -8.53 -14.90 -17.96
C ASP A 279 -7.31 -14.89 -18.87
N GLU A 280 -6.99 -13.73 -19.44
CA GLU A 280 -5.70 -13.53 -20.10
C GLU A 280 -4.71 -13.03 -19.06
N ASN A 281 -3.59 -13.75 -18.97
CA ASN A 281 -2.50 -13.57 -18.01
C ASN A 281 -2.77 -14.11 -16.60
N LYS A 282 -2.59 -15.43 -16.46
CA LYS A 282 -2.13 -16.11 -15.24
C LYS A 282 -0.68 -15.74 -14.87
N HIS A 283 -0.29 -14.48 -15.07
CA HIS A 283 0.86 -13.90 -14.40
C HIS A 283 0.31 -13.13 -13.19
N GLU A 284 0.12 -13.88 -12.10
CA GLU A 284 -0.12 -13.34 -10.76
C GLU A 284 1.10 -12.52 -10.32
N GLU A 285 1.22 -11.28 -10.81
CA GLU A 285 1.71 -10.23 -9.93
C GLU A 285 0.65 -10.04 -8.84
N LEU A 286 0.92 -10.64 -7.68
CA LEU A 286 0.19 -10.41 -6.44
C LEU A 286 0.42 -8.98 -5.97
N SER A 287 -0.66 -8.24 -5.73
CA SER A 287 -0.64 -7.06 -4.87
C SER A 287 -0.81 -7.51 -3.42
N GLU A 288 -0.29 -6.74 -2.46
CA GLU A 288 -0.51 -6.97 -1.02
C GLU A 288 -2.02 -7.07 -0.67
N GLU A 289 -2.89 -6.56 -1.54
CA GLU A 289 -4.36 -6.62 -1.42
C GLU A 289 -4.94 -8.03 -1.42
N SER A 290 -4.33 -9.00 -2.11
CA SER A 290 -4.86 -10.38 -2.13
C SER A 290 -4.58 -11.14 -0.84
N ILE A 291 -3.49 -10.80 -0.13
CA ILE A 291 -3.21 -11.33 1.21
C ILE A 291 -4.05 -10.56 2.23
N ALA A 292 -4.18 -9.24 2.07
CA ALA A 292 -4.94 -8.40 2.98
C ALA A 292 -6.42 -8.82 3.07
N SER A 293 -7.02 -9.40 2.03
CA SER A 293 -8.42 -9.87 2.08
C SER A 293 -8.66 -11.07 3.00
N PHE A 294 -7.62 -11.78 3.44
CA PHE A 294 -7.72 -12.87 4.41
C PHE A 294 -7.84 -12.39 5.85
N PHE A 295 -7.50 -11.12 6.10
CA PHE A 295 -7.51 -10.53 7.41
C PHE A 295 -8.53 -9.40 7.45
N PRO A 296 -9.23 -9.21 8.58
CA PRO A 296 -10.11 -8.07 8.76
C PRO A 296 -9.31 -6.76 8.78
N ASP A 297 -10.01 -5.64 8.60
CA ASP A 297 -9.38 -4.32 8.73
C ASP A 297 -8.99 -4.07 10.19
N VAL A 298 -7.68 -4.15 10.45
CA VAL A 298 -7.08 -3.90 11.77
C VAL A 298 -6.38 -2.54 11.85
N SER A 299 -6.61 -1.64 10.88
CA SER A 299 -5.89 -0.37 10.78
C SER A 299 -6.06 0.52 12.03
N SER A 300 -7.24 0.50 12.66
CA SER A 300 -7.49 1.19 13.93
C SER A 300 -6.63 0.66 15.07
N TYR A 301 -6.50 -0.67 15.19
CA TYR A 301 -5.68 -1.31 16.21
C TYR A 301 -4.19 -1.08 15.98
N GLN A 302 -3.76 -1.08 14.71
CA GLN A 302 -2.38 -0.75 14.34
C GLN A 302 -2.04 0.70 14.64
N ALA A 303 -2.94 1.64 14.37
CA ALA A 303 -2.74 3.04 14.75
C ALA A 303 -2.62 3.19 16.28
N ALA A 304 -3.47 2.51 17.04
CA ALA A 304 -3.41 2.52 18.50
C ALA A 304 -2.12 1.86 19.04
N SER A 305 -1.64 0.77 18.44
CA SER A 305 -0.37 0.15 18.85
C SER A 305 0.83 1.04 18.56
N GLU A 306 0.82 1.78 17.45
CA GLU A 306 1.85 2.78 17.13
C GLU A 306 1.84 3.98 18.08
N GLU A 307 0.68 4.38 18.60
CA GLU A 307 0.59 5.43 19.62
C GLU A 307 1.07 4.94 21.00
N SER A 308 0.99 3.64 21.28
CA SER A 308 1.42 3.03 22.54
C SER A 308 2.94 3.16 22.79
N VAL A 309 3.37 3.09 24.04
CA VAL A 309 4.80 3.14 24.40
C VAL A 309 5.53 1.82 24.12
N PHE A 310 4.80 0.72 23.96
CA PHE A 310 5.35 -0.62 23.89
C PHE A 310 6.14 -0.85 22.60
N GLY A 311 7.30 -1.49 22.72
CA GLY A 311 8.25 -1.66 21.62
C GLY A 311 9.13 -0.43 21.38
N LYS A 312 8.89 0.67 22.10
CA LYS A 312 9.71 1.91 22.05
C LYS A 312 9.89 2.55 23.42
N ASN A 313 9.72 1.77 24.49
CA ASN A 313 9.88 2.28 25.83
C ASN A 313 11.37 2.39 26.16
N LEU A 314 11.87 3.61 26.26
CA LEU A 314 13.30 3.88 26.53
C LEU A 314 13.70 3.56 27.99
N GLU A 315 12.75 3.49 28.92
CA GLU A 315 13.03 3.25 30.34
C GLU A 315 13.25 1.76 30.63
N VAL A 316 12.49 0.89 29.97
CA VAL A 316 12.52 -0.57 30.23
C VAL A 316 13.06 -1.39 29.07
N GLY A 317 13.15 -0.81 27.87
CA GLY A 317 13.64 -1.48 26.67
C GLY A 317 15.12 -1.78 26.74
N LYS A 318 15.48 -3.05 26.49
CA LYS A 318 16.84 -3.56 26.57
C LYS A 318 17.20 -4.42 25.37
N MET A 319 18.50 -4.56 25.14
CA MET A 319 19.07 -5.41 24.10
C MET A 319 19.84 -6.58 24.73
N LEU A 320 19.46 -7.80 24.39
CA LEU A 320 20.26 -8.98 24.65
C LEU A 320 21.16 -9.25 23.43
N ASN A 321 22.46 -9.06 23.60
CA ASN A 321 23.45 -9.30 22.54
C ASN A 321 23.86 -10.77 22.54
N LEU A 322 23.44 -11.51 21.52
CA LEU A 322 23.90 -12.87 21.24
C LEU A 322 25.00 -12.85 20.18
N LYS A 323 25.72 -13.97 20.06
CA LYS A 323 26.77 -14.13 19.04
C LYS A 323 26.25 -13.89 17.62
N ASN A 324 25.02 -14.31 17.34
CA ASN A 324 24.44 -14.32 15.99
C ASN A 324 23.15 -13.48 15.85
N ALA A 325 22.69 -12.82 16.92
CA ALA A 325 21.51 -11.96 16.90
C ALA A 325 21.59 -10.92 18.03
N ASP A 326 20.83 -9.83 17.91
CA ASP A 326 20.53 -8.90 19.00
C ASP A 326 19.03 -8.91 19.22
N LEU A 327 18.58 -9.21 20.44
CA LEU A 327 17.17 -9.41 20.76
C LEU A 327 16.64 -8.26 21.62
N TYR A 328 15.65 -7.54 21.10
CA TYR A 328 14.99 -6.46 21.82
C TYR A 328 13.87 -7.02 22.69
N TYR A 329 13.85 -6.57 23.93
CA TYR A 329 12.84 -6.97 24.88
C TYR A 329 12.53 -5.83 25.85
N GLU A 330 11.32 -5.89 26.40
CA GLU A 330 10.85 -5.04 27.47
C GLU A 330 10.32 -5.93 28.61
N VAL A 331 10.39 -5.43 29.85
CA VAL A 331 9.90 -6.15 31.03
C VAL A 331 8.96 -5.23 31.81
N TYR A 332 7.77 -5.73 32.13
CA TYR A 332 6.73 -5.00 32.83
C TYR A 332 6.19 -5.80 34.02
N GLY A 333 5.91 -5.12 35.12
CA GLY A 333 5.35 -5.74 36.31
C GLY A 333 6.30 -6.66 37.06
N GLU A 334 5.75 -7.36 38.04
CA GLU A 334 6.45 -8.29 38.93
C GLU A 334 5.62 -9.57 39.10
N GLY A 335 6.19 -10.61 39.70
CA GLY A 335 5.53 -11.89 39.93
C GLY A 335 6.07 -13.01 39.04
N GLU A 336 5.23 -14.02 38.75
CA GLU A 336 5.65 -15.14 37.92
C GLU A 336 5.97 -14.69 36.49
N PRO A 337 7.03 -15.23 35.85
CA PRO A 337 7.44 -14.82 34.51
C PRO A 337 6.45 -15.31 33.45
N LEU A 338 5.97 -14.39 32.62
CA LEU A 338 5.13 -14.63 31.46
C LEU A 338 5.73 -14.01 30.21
N PHE A 339 6.14 -14.83 29.26
CA PHE A 339 6.63 -14.38 27.96
C PHE A 339 5.46 -14.18 26.99
N LEU A 340 5.38 -13.02 26.34
CA LEU A 340 4.47 -12.79 25.22
C LEU A 340 5.26 -12.78 23.90
N LEU A 341 4.84 -13.61 22.94
CA LEU A 341 5.52 -13.80 21.66
C LEU A 341 4.58 -13.45 20.51
N HIS A 342 4.97 -12.46 19.69
CA HIS A 342 4.12 -11.90 18.63
C HIS A 342 4.08 -12.80 17.37
N GLY A 343 3.18 -12.48 16.44
CA GLY A 343 3.03 -13.18 15.17
C GLY A 343 4.07 -12.77 14.10
N ASN A 344 4.03 -13.42 12.94
CA ASN A 344 4.95 -13.11 11.84
C ASN A 344 4.82 -11.65 11.39
N SER A 345 5.95 -11.01 11.09
CA SER A 345 6.04 -9.59 10.70
C SER A 345 5.51 -8.61 11.76
N GLY A 346 5.30 -9.09 13.00
CA GLY A 346 4.88 -8.31 14.15
C GLY A 346 6.03 -7.76 15.01
N SER A 347 5.67 -7.24 16.18
CA SER A 347 6.62 -6.75 17.20
C SER A 347 5.95 -6.65 18.58
N ILE A 348 6.69 -6.26 19.62
CA ILE A 348 6.19 -6.06 20.99
C ILE A 348 4.91 -5.22 21.03
N LYS A 349 4.77 -4.19 20.18
CA LYS A 349 3.60 -3.29 20.17
C LYS A 349 2.28 -4.01 19.90
N ASP A 350 2.30 -5.19 19.29
CA ASP A 350 1.09 -5.97 19.02
C ASP A 350 0.37 -6.39 20.30
N PHE A 351 1.09 -6.39 21.43
CA PHE A 351 0.53 -6.68 22.76
C PHE A 351 0.15 -5.43 23.57
N TYR A 352 -0.05 -4.26 22.92
CA TYR A 352 -0.34 -3.01 23.62
C TYR A 352 -1.58 -3.08 24.54
N GLN A 353 -2.51 -3.99 24.25
CA GLN A 353 -3.70 -4.20 25.07
C GLN A 353 -3.53 -5.31 26.12
N GLN A 354 -2.61 -6.25 25.92
CA GLN A 354 -2.33 -7.36 26.84
C GLN A 354 -1.38 -6.93 27.95
N ILE A 355 -0.30 -6.21 27.61
CA ILE A 355 0.75 -5.81 28.57
C ILE A 355 0.18 -5.06 29.78
N PRO A 356 -0.67 -4.02 29.64
CA PRO A 356 -1.19 -3.26 30.79
C PRO A 356 -2.05 -4.09 31.75
N VAL A 357 -2.69 -5.15 31.27
CA VAL A 357 -3.59 -6.00 32.07
C VAL A 357 -2.79 -7.10 32.76
N LEU A 358 -1.95 -7.81 32.01
CA LEU A 358 -1.20 -8.97 32.51
C LEU A 358 -0.08 -8.56 33.48
N SER A 359 0.57 -7.41 33.25
CA SER A 359 1.66 -6.91 34.12
C SER A 359 1.22 -6.52 35.52
N LYS A 360 -0.09 -6.45 35.80
CA LYS A 360 -0.63 -6.23 37.15
C LYS A 360 -0.44 -7.44 38.07
N GLN A 361 -0.26 -8.64 37.52
CA GLN A 361 -0.16 -9.90 38.27
C GLN A 361 1.08 -10.73 37.93
N TYR A 362 1.70 -10.48 36.76
CA TYR A 362 2.82 -11.25 36.25
C TYR A 362 3.99 -10.35 35.87
N LYS A 363 5.20 -10.90 35.95
CA LYS A 363 6.38 -10.30 35.33
C LYS A 363 6.29 -10.59 33.84
N VAL A 364 5.76 -9.66 33.07
CA VAL A 364 5.55 -9.79 31.63
C VAL A 364 6.86 -9.47 30.91
N ILE A 365 7.40 -10.45 30.18
CA ILE A 365 8.56 -10.31 29.30
C ILE A 365 8.05 -10.35 27.87
N VAL A 366 8.24 -9.27 27.13
CA VAL A 366 7.86 -9.18 25.72
C VAL A 366 9.11 -8.98 24.89
N MET A 367 9.23 -9.70 23.78
CA MET A 367 10.41 -9.64 22.93
C MET A 367 10.03 -9.50 21.46
N ASP A 368 10.84 -8.74 20.73
CA ASP A 368 10.84 -8.79 19.28
C ASP A 368 11.58 -10.06 18.87
N THR A 369 10.92 -10.91 18.10
CA THR A 369 11.51 -12.16 17.62
C THR A 369 12.62 -11.83 16.63
N ARG A 370 13.68 -12.65 16.60
CA ARG A 370 14.84 -12.47 15.71
C ARG A 370 14.42 -12.08 14.28
N ALA A 371 15.10 -11.08 13.72
CA ALA A 371 14.87 -10.49 12.40
C ALA A 371 13.56 -9.69 12.23
N GLN A 372 12.84 -9.42 13.32
CA GLN A 372 11.56 -8.69 13.36
C GLN A 372 11.62 -7.57 14.39
N GLY A 373 10.72 -6.60 14.30
CA GLY A 373 10.73 -5.40 15.15
C GLY A 373 12.10 -4.73 15.18
N LYS A 374 12.65 -4.54 16.39
CA LYS A 374 13.99 -4.01 16.64
C LYS A 374 15.06 -5.09 16.79
N SER A 375 14.69 -6.37 16.77
CA SER A 375 15.64 -7.48 16.86
C SER A 375 16.36 -7.71 15.53
N ILE A 376 17.68 -7.89 15.61
CA ILE A 376 18.55 -8.04 14.46
C ILE A 376 19.05 -9.49 14.41
N ASP A 377 18.94 -10.13 13.24
CA ASP A 377 19.70 -11.34 12.97
C ASP A 377 21.01 -10.98 12.26
N LYS A 378 22.14 -11.37 12.85
CA LYS A 378 23.47 -11.11 12.27
C LYS A 378 23.87 -12.14 11.21
N THR A 379 22.97 -13.08 10.91
CA THR A 379 23.16 -14.12 9.89
C THR A 379 22.30 -13.86 8.66
N LYS A 380 22.48 -14.70 7.64
CA LYS A 380 21.62 -14.71 6.44
C LYS A 380 20.95 -16.08 6.22
N ASN A 381 21.00 -16.95 7.24
CA ASN A 381 20.51 -18.31 7.14
C ASN A 381 18.97 -18.35 7.19
N ASP A 382 18.38 -19.46 6.80
CA ASP A 382 16.94 -19.63 6.96
C ASP A 382 16.55 -19.58 8.45
N LEU A 383 15.38 -18.98 8.72
CA LEU A 383 14.79 -18.94 10.05
C LEU A 383 14.01 -20.24 10.29
N ASN A 384 13.92 -20.65 11.55
CA ASN A 384 13.02 -21.72 12.01
C ASN A 384 12.62 -21.46 13.47
N TYR A 385 11.50 -22.05 13.89
CA TYR A 385 10.96 -21.84 15.25
C TYR A 385 11.82 -22.46 16.36
N LYS A 386 12.71 -23.42 16.05
CA LYS A 386 13.67 -23.96 17.03
C LYS A 386 14.73 -22.92 17.42
N ILE A 387 15.17 -22.10 16.48
CA ILE A 387 16.08 -20.97 16.76
C ILE A 387 15.33 -19.91 17.59
N PHE A 388 14.07 -19.64 17.27
CA PHE A 388 13.27 -18.70 18.08
C PHE A 388 13.05 -19.23 19.52
N ALA A 389 12.87 -20.53 19.71
CA ALA A 389 12.82 -21.14 21.03
C ALA A 389 14.16 -21.02 21.79
N ASP A 390 15.29 -21.12 21.09
CA ASP A 390 16.63 -20.90 21.67
C ASP A 390 16.81 -19.45 22.11
N ASP A 391 16.28 -18.50 21.33
CA ASP A 391 16.29 -17.08 21.67
C ASP A 391 15.47 -16.78 22.92
N VAL A 392 14.28 -17.38 23.05
CA VAL A 392 13.44 -17.30 24.27
C VAL A 392 14.19 -17.90 25.46
N LYS A 393 14.83 -19.06 25.29
CA LYS A 393 15.61 -19.71 26.34
C LYS A 393 16.81 -18.86 26.78
N ALA A 394 17.55 -18.30 25.83
CA ALA A 394 18.68 -17.43 26.11
C ALA A 394 18.25 -16.17 26.88
N LEU A 395 17.10 -15.59 26.53
CA LEU A 395 16.55 -14.46 27.25
C LEU A 395 16.08 -14.85 28.67
N ALA A 396 15.42 -16.00 28.83
CA ALA A 396 15.06 -16.51 30.15
C ALA A 396 16.30 -16.72 31.03
N ASP A 397 17.37 -17.33 30.50
CA ASP A 397 18.63 -17.54 31.21
C ASP A 397 19.31 -16.23 31.59
N HIS A 398 19.35 -15.27 30.66
CA HIS A 398 19.91 -13.94 30.91
C HIS A 398 19.18 -13.21 32.06
N LEU A 399 17.87 -13.41 32.16
CA LEU A 399 17.03 -12.84 33.22
C LEU A 399 17.01 -13.69 34.51
N GLY A 400 17.76 -14.79 34.56
CA GLY A 400 17.83 -15.70 35.71
C GLY A 400 16.56 -16.51 35.94
N LEU A 401 15.75 -16.73 34.90
CA LEU A 401 14.44 -17.38 34.99
C LEU A 401 14.57 -18.87 34.67
N GLN A 402 14.43 -19.72 35.69
CA GLN A 402 14.54 -21.17 35.52
C GLN A 402 13.31 -21.80 34.86
N LYS A 403 12.12 -21.29 35.17
CA LYS A 403 10.83 -21.79 34.65
C LYS A 403 9.94 -20.62 34.26
N ILE A 404 9.34 -20.68 33.07
CA ILE A 404 8.56 -19.56 32.49
C ILE A 404 7.19 -20.01 32.00
N ASN A 405 6.23 -19.10 31.97
CA ASN A 405 5.00 -19.25 31.21
C ASN A 405 5.18 -18.58 29.83
N ILE A 406 4.52 -19.09 28.79
CA ILE A 406 4.54 -18.50 27.45
C ILE A 406 3.11 -18.33 26.95
N ALA A 407 2.77 -17.14 26.45
CA ALA A 407 1.59 -16.92 25.61
C ALA A 407 2.06 -16.42 24.24
N GLY A 408 1.83 -17.23 23.21
CA GLY A 408 2.32 -16.98 21.86
C GLY A 408 1.18 -16.85 20.86
N TRP A 409 1.20 -15.79 20.07
CA TRP A 409 0.25 -15.56 18.98
C TRP A 409 0.88 -15.90 17.62
N SER A 410 0.20 -16.73 16.84
CA SER A 410 0.61 -17.17 15.50
C SER A 410 2.01 -17.81 15.54
N ASP A 411 2.99 -17.24 14.84
CA ASP A 411 4.42 -17.60 14.94
C ASP A 411 4.93 -17.71 16.38
N GLY A 412 4.48 -16.84 17.29
CA GLY A 412 4.83 -16.91 18.70
C GLY A 412 4.30 -18.18 19.38
N GLY A 413 3.12 -18.65 18.97
CA GLY A 413 2.56 -19.93 19.43
C GLY A 413 3.36 -21.12 18.90
N ASN A 414 3.78 -21.06 17.64
CA ASN A 414 4.65 -22.06 17.01
C ASN A 414 6.01 -22.14 17.72
N THR A 415 6.60 -20.98 18.04
CA THR A 415 7.80 -20.87 18.90
C THR A 415 7.58 -21.51 20.27
N GLY A 416 6.43 -21.26 20.90
CA GLY A 416 6.06 -21.84 22.19
C GLY A 416 5.98 -23.37 22.16
N LEU A 417 5.45 -23.96 21.08
CA LEU A 417 5.41 -25.41 20.89
C LEU A 417 6.82 -26.00 20.75
N GLU A 418 7.70 -25.37 19.96
CA GLU A 418 9.11 -25.81 19.86
C GLU A 418 9.86 -25.64 21.19
N PHE A 419 9.57 -24.58 21.96
CA PHE A 419 10.12 -24.40 23.29
C PHE A 419 9.68 -25.52 24.24
N ALA A 420 8.39 -25.90 24.21
CA ALA A 420 7.87 -26.99 25.01
C ALA A 420 8.56 -28.34 24.69
N LEU A 421 8.86 -28.58 23.42
CA LEU A 421 9.56 -29.79 22.98
C LEU A 421 11.03 -29.81 23.37
N LYS A 422 11.70 -28.67 23.27
CA LYS A 422 13.17 -28.57 23.46
C LYS A 422 13.55 -28.35 24.92
N TYR A 423 12.73 -27.60 25.67
CA TYR A 423 12.97 -27.18 27.04
C TYR A 423 11.77 -27.46 27.97
N PRO A 424 11.21 -28.68 27.99
CA PRO A 424 9.98 -28.99 28.74
C PRO A 424 10.10 -28.71 30.25
N GLN A 425 11.31 -28.84 30.81
CA GLN A 425 11.59 -28.57 32.23
C GLN A 425 11.60 -27.07 32.56
N ASN A 426 11.87 -26.21 31.58
CA ASN A 426 11.89 -24.75 31.72
C ASN A 426 10.53 -24.12 31.39
N LEU A 427 9.57 -24.89 30.91
CA LEU A 427 8.22 -24.42 30.63
C LEU A 427 7.30 -24.80 31.79
N ASN A 428 6.49 -23.85 32.25
CA ASN A 428 5.41 -24.10 33.19
C ASN A 428 4.09 -24.32 32.45
N ARG A 429 3.59 -23.27 31.79
CA ARG A 429 2.34 -23.28 31.01
C ARG A 429 2.57 -22.64 29.65
N LEU A 430 1.87 -23.17 28.65
CA LEU A 430 1.88 -22.62 27.29
C LEU A 430 0.45 -22.24 26.88
N ILE A 431 0.28 -21.04 26.33
CA ILE A 431 -0.93 -20.59 25.66
C ILE A 431 -0.56 -20.37 24.19
N THR A 432 -1.24 -21.05 23.27
CA THR A 432 -1.09 -20.83 21.83
C THR A 432 -2.34 -20.15 21.29
N ILE A 433 -2.17 -19.09 20.49
CA ILE A 433 -3.28 -18.34 19.88
C ILE A 433 -3.09 -18.40 18.37
N GLY A 434 -3.92 -19.14 17.64
CA GLY A 434 -3.81 -19.29 16.18
C GLY A 434 -2.51 -19.99 15.74
N ALA A 435 -2.02 -20.97 16.50
CA ALA A 435 -0.80 -21.72 16.14
C ALA A 435 -1.08 -22.88 15.17
N ASN A 436 -0.06 -23.28 14.42
CA ASN A 436 -0.07 -24.46 13.56
C ASN A 436 1.17 -25.33 13.79
N THR A 437 1.14 -26.58 13.34
CA THR A 437 2.22 -27.57 13.54
C THR A 437 2.87 -27.99 12.24
N PHE A 438 2.24 -27.66 11.12
CA PHE A 438 2.76 -27.75 9.76
C PHE A 438 2.06 -26.73 8.86
N PRO A 439 2.70 -26.28 7.76
CA PRO A 439 2.15 -25.25 6.88
C PRO A 439 0.75 -25.58 6.36
N ASP A 440 0.46 -26.83 6.02
CA ASP A 440 -0.84 -27.26 5.47
C ASP A 440 -2.02 -27.11 6.47
N GLY A 441 -1.74 -26.80 7.74
CA GLY A 441 -2.75 -26.38 8.71
C GLY A 441 -3.34 -25.00 8.45
N VAL A 442 -2.67 -24.18 7.64
CA VAL A 442 -3.11 -22.84 7.20
C VAL A 442 -4.05 -22.98 5.99
N ASP A 443 -4.93 -22.00 5.78
CA ASP A 443 -5.76 -21.87 4.59
C ASP A 443 -4.93 -22.01 3.30
N GLN A 444 -5.45 -22.81 2.37
CA GLN A 444 -4.69 -23.20 1.17
C GLN A 444 -4.50 -22.05 0.20
N GLU A 445 -5.49 -21.16 0.08
CA GLU A 445 -5.40 -20.00 -0.80
C GLU A 445 -4.40 -18.99 -0.24
N LEU A 446 -4.39 -18.80 1.08
CA LEU A 446 -3.38 -17.98 1.75
C LEU A 446 -1.95 -18.53 1.56
N LEU A 447 -1.75 -19.84 1.71
CA LEU A 447 -0.45 -20.48 1.43
C LEU A 447 -0.01 -20.31 -0.02
N ASN A 448 -0.95 -20.42 -0.98
CA ASN A 448 -0.65 -20.21 -2.39
C ASN A 448 -0.19 -18.76 -2.62
N ASN A 449 -0.88 -17.78 -2.02
CA ASN A 449 -0.50 -16.37 -2.08
C ASN A 449 0.88 -16.11 -1.46
N PHE A 450 1.19 -16.70 -0.30
CA PHE A 450 2.52 -16.64 0.29
C PHE A 450 3.59 -17.25 -0.62
N ASN A 451 3.32 -18.39 -1.25
CA ASN A 451 4.27 -19.06 -2.14
C ASN A 451 4.59 -18.23 -3.39
N ILE A 452 3.57 -17.60 -3.98
CA ILE A 452 3.78 -16.71 -5.13
C ILE A 452 4.54 -15.46 -4.68
N LYS A 453 4.19 -14.82 -3.54
CA LYS A 453 4.90 -13.65 -3.01
C LYS A 453 6.37 -13.99 -2.72
N TYR A 454 6.63 -15.15 -2.13
CA TYR A 454 7.98 -15.66 -1.90
C TYR A 454 8.77 -15.81 -3.21
N LYS A 455 8.18 -16.40 -4.26
CA LYS A 455 8.82 -16.50 -5.58
C LYS A 455 9.12 -15.14 -6.19
N VAL A 456 8.21 -14.17 -6.07
CA VAL A 456 8.43 -12.78 -6.53
C VAL A 456 9.62 -12.16 -5.81
N LEU A 457 9.69 -12.25 -4.48
CA LEU A 457 10.83 -11.73 -3.71
C LEU A 457 12.14 -12.45 -4.03
N GLN A 458 12.10 -13.74 -4.37
CA GLN A 458 13.27 -14.46 -4.85
C GLN A 458 13.78 -13.90 -6.18
N LEU A 459 12.87 -13.65 -7.14
CA LEU A 459 13.20 -13.12 -8.46
C LEU A 459 13.71 -11.66 -8.39
N GLN A 460 13.12 -10.83 -7.54
CA GLN A 460 13.56 -9.45 -7.33
C GLN A 460 14.97 -9.37 -6.74
N ASN A 461 15.35 -10.35 -5.91
CA ASN A 461 16.64 -10.45 -5.23
C ASN A 461 17.07 -9.14 -4.52
N ASN A 462 16.11 -8.38 -3.99
CA ASN A 462 16.38 -7.13 -3.26
C ASN A 462 16.96 -7.44 -1.86
N PRO A 463 18.18 -6.99 -1.53
CA PRO A 463 18.77 -7.18 -0.21
C PRO A 463 17.96 -6.59 0.95
N GLU A 464 17.23 -5.49 0.73
CA GLU A 464 16.41 -4.84 1.76
C GLU A 464 15.20 -5.71 2.16
N LYS A 465 14.77 -6.61 1.27
CA LYS A 465 13.65 -7.54 1.49
C LYS A 465 14.11 -8.91 1.99
N LEU A 466 15.36 -9.04 2.43
CA LEU A 466 15.92 -10.32 2.88
C LEU A 466 15.10 -10.94 4.01
N ASN A 467 14.78 -10.17 5.05
CA ASN A 467 14.05 -10.70 6.21
C ASN A 467 12.60 -11.05 5.84
N GLU A 468 11.92 -10.20 5.08
CA GLU A 468 10.57 -10.49 4.56
C GLU A 468 10.54 -11.82 3.77
N ARG A 469 11.52 -12.03 2.89
CA ARG A 469 11.65 -13.28 2.14
C ARG A 469 11.90 -14.49 3.04
N ARG A 470 12.74 -14.35 4.07
CA ARG A 470 13.06 -15.42 5.04
C ARG A 470 11.84 -15.75 5.92
N LEU A 471 11.07 -14.75 6.33
CA LEU A 471 9.84 -14.91 7.11
C LEU A 471 8.73 -15.56 6.30
N LEU A 472 8.56 -15.20 5.02
CA LEU A 472 7.63 -15.93 4.14
C LEU A 472 8.05 -17.37 3.92
N LYS A 473 9.35 -17.63 3.78
CA LYS A 473 9.87 -18.99 3.70
C LYS A 473 9.57 -19.79 4.96
N LEU A 474 9.71 -19.16 6.14
CA LEU A 474 9.38 -19.76 7.43
C LEU A 474 7.92 -20.23 7.45
N MET A 475 6.96 -19.37 7.12
CA MET A 475 5.53 -19.72 7.09
C MET A 475 5.20 -20.84 6.08
N LEU A 476 5.94 -20.92 4.97
CA LEU A 476 5.74 -21.92 3.91
C LEU A 476 6.38 -23.28 4.20
N LYS A 477 7.32 -23.35 5.15
CA LYS A 477 8.18 -24.52 5.35
C LYS A 477 8.22 -25.02 6.78
N GLU A 478 7.78 -24.24 7.75
CA GLU A 478 7.83 -24.54 9.18
C GLU A 478 6.50 -24.15 9.85
N PRO A 479 6.20 -24.66 11.06
CA PRO A 479 6.93 -25.73 11.76
C PRO A 479 6.70 -27.09 11.08
N ASN A 480 7.36 -28.15 11.55
CA ASN A 480 7.07 -29.53 11.11
C ASN A 480 7.02 -30.45 12.34
N ILE A 481 6.06 -30.18 13.22
CA ILE A 481 5.90 -30.91 14.49
C ILE A 481 4.94 -32.08 14.25
N SER A 482 5.48 -33.29 14.30
CA SER A 482 4.71 -34.51 14.14
C SER A 482 3.80 -34.79 15.35
N GLU A 483 2.77 -35.61 15.14
CA GLU A 483 1.91 -36.16 16.20
C GLU A 483 2.73 -36.78 17.36
N LYS A 484 3.78 -37.55 17.03
CA LYS A 484 4.66 -38.17 18.05
C LYS A 484 5.43 -37.14 18.87
N GLN A 485 5.70 -35.95 18.32
CA GLN A 485 6.31 -34.87 19.06
C GLN A 485 5.29 -34.16 19.94
N LEU A 486 4.09 -33.83 19.41
CA LEU A 486 3.01 -33.22 20.20
C LEU A 486 2.68 -34.04 21.45
N ASN A 487 2.60 -35.37 21.32
CA ASN A 487 2.35 -36.28 22.44
C ASN A 487 3.43 -36.23 23.54
N LYS A 488 4.63 -35.69 23.26
CA LYS A 488 5.69 -35.51 24.27
C LYS A 488 5.54 -34.21 25.07
N ILE A 489 4.67 -33.29 24.66
CA ILE A 489 4.40 -32.06 25.41
C ILE A 489 3.51 -32.40 26.60
N GLN A 490 4.13 -32.56 27.77
CA GLN A 490 3.43 -32.90 29.02
C GLN A 490 3.03 -31.67 29.85
N ASN A 491 3.53 -30.49 29.49
CA ASN A 491 3.16 -29.22 30.12
C ASN A 491 1.66 -28.93 29.89
N LYS A 492 1.03 -28.15 30.78
CA LYS A 492 -0.35 -27.71 30.53
C LYS A 492 -0.36 -26.72 29.35
N VAL A 493 -1.25 -26.95 28.39
CA VAL A 493 -1.36 -26.10 27.19
C VAL A 493 -2.79 -25.60 27.01
N LEU A 494 -2.99 -24.30 26.81
CA LEU A 494 -4.26 -23.75 26.33
C LEU A 494 -4.12 -23.42 24.84
N VAL A 495 -4.93 -24.07 24.01
CA VAL A 495 -4.99 -23.84 22.56
C VAL A 495 -6.20 -22.94 22.27
N ILE A 496 -5.93 -21.75 21.76
CA ILE A 496 -6.93 -20.73 21.40
C ILE A 496 -6.92 -20.53 19.88
N ALA A 497 -8.09 -20.46 19.25
CA ALA A 497 -8.22 -20.00 17.87
C ALA A 497 -9.58 -19.33 17.64
N GLY A 498 -9.68 -18.57 16.55
CA GLY A 498 -10.95 -17.98 16.11
C GLY A 498 -11.76 -18.98 15.29
N GLU A 499 -13.08 -18.88 15.32
CA GLU A 499 -13.96 -19.66 14.44
C GLU A 499 -13.73 -19.33 12.95
N LYS A 500 -13.32 -18.10 12.64
CA LYS A 500 -13.02 -17.59 11.29
C LYS A 500 -11.51 -17.39 11.09
N ASP A 501 -10.70 -18.17 11.79
CA ASP A 501 -9.24 -18.11 11.70
C ASP A 501 -8.76 -18.61 10.32
N VAL A 502 -7.60 -18.11 9.87
CA VAL A 502 -6.87 -18.61 8.70
C VAL A 502 -6.20 -19.96 8.98
N ILE A 503 -6.02 -20.32 10.26
CA ILE A 503 -5.69 -21.70 10.65
C ILE A 503 -6.96 -22.54 10.61
N LYS A 504 -6.92 -23.65 9.88
CA LYS A 504 -8.07 -24.55 9.73
C LYS A 504 -8.50 -25.06 11.10
N GLN A 505 -9.80 -24.95 11.41
CA GLN A 505 -10.33 -25.43 12.70
C GLN A 505 -9.97 -26.91 12.96
N SER A 506 -10.04 -27.78 11.94
CA SER A 506 -9.65 -29.19 12.05
C SER A 506 -8.17 -29.38 12.43
N HIS A 507 -7.31 -28.45 12.05
CA HIS A 507 -5.90 -28.43 12.43
C HIS A 507 -5.72 -28.00 13.88
N THR A 508 -6.45 -26.98 14.33
CA THR A 508 -6.46 -26.53 15.74
C THR A 508 -6.97 -27.65 16.67
N GLU A 509 -8.05 -28.33 16.28
CA GLU A 509 -8.59 -29.48 17.02
C GLU A 509 -7.61 -30.65 17.06
N PHE A 510 -6.93 -30.93 15.95
CA PHE A 510 -5.84 -31.91 15.91
C PHE A 510 -4.72 -31.55 16.88
N LEU A 511 -4.24 -30.30 16.87
CA LEU A 511 -3.19 -29.84 17.78
C LEU A 511 -3.56 -30.09 19.24
N ALA A 512 -4.74 -29.64 19.67
CA ALA A 512 -5.21 -29.84 21.05
C ALA A 512 -5.33 -31.34 21.38
N LYS A 513 -5.99 -32.12 20.52
CA LYS A 513 -6.20 -33.56 20.76
C LYS A 513 -4.90 -34.34 20.97
N GLN A 514 -3.81 -33.93 20.32
CA GLN A 514 -2.52 -34.63 20.38
C GLN A 514 -1.64 -34.25 21.58
N MET A 515 -2.03 -33.24 22.35
CA MET A 515 -1.30 -32.84 23.57
C MET A 515 -2.08 -33.32 24.80
N PRO A 516 -1.52 -34.24 25.62
CA PRO A 516 -2.25 -34.91 26.70
C PRO A 516 -2.90 -33.99 27.74
N ASN A 517 -2.26 -32.86 28.04
CA ASN A 517 -2.69 -31.91 29.07
C ASN A 517 -3.14 -30.58 28.45
N SER A 518 -3.87 -30.64 27.34
CA SER A 518 -4.34 -29.44 26.66
C SER A 518 -5.83 -29.14 26.88
N GLU A 519 -6.14 -27.85 26.89
CA GLU A 519 -7.48 -27.29 26.84
C GLU A 519 -7.66 -26.58 25.49
N LEU A 520 -8.84 -26.71 24.88
CA LEU A 520 -9.16 -26.05 23.61
C LEU A 520 -10.23 -24.98 23.84
N LYS A 521 -10.01 -23.78 23.30
CA LYS A 521 -10.99 -22.70 23.29
C LYS A 521 -11.11 -22.06 21.91
N ILE A 522 -12.27 -22.20 21.28
CA ILE A 522 -12.59 -21.55 20.01
C ILE A 522 -13.45 -20.31 20.28
N TYR A 523 -12.99 -19.15 19.83
CA TYR A 523 -13.72 -17.90 19.96
C TYR A 523 -14.71 -17.75 18.81
N LYS A 524 -16.00 -17.66 19.16
CA LYS A 524 -17.07 -17.47 18.19
C LYS A 524 -16.89 -16.14 17.45
N ASP A 525 -17.14 -16.16 16.14
CA ASP A 525 -17.06 -15.00 15.24
C ASP A 525 -15.68 -14.29 15.15
N ALA A 526 -14.66 -14.76 15.88
CA ALA A 526 -13.32 -14.19 15.90
C ALA A 526 -12.46 -14.69 14.73
N THR A 527 -11.52 -13.87 14.28
CA THR A 527 -10.57 -14.20 13.20
C THR A 527 -9.20 -14.62 13.76
N HIS A 528 -8.16 -14.60 12.93
CA HIS A 528 -6.76 -14.75 13.38
C HIS A 528 -6.28 -13.58 14.28
N MET A 529 -7.01 -12.46 14.30
CA MET A 529 -6.61 -11.21 14.95
C MET A 529 -7.08 -11.11 16.41
N ILE A 530 -7.24 -12.23 17.11
CA ILE A 530 -7.76 -12.33 18.49
C ILE A 530 -7.12 -11.34 19.49
N PRO A 531 -5.78 -11.11 19.51
CA PRO A 531 -5.19 -10.12 20.43
C PRO A 531 -5.73 -8.70 20.27
N PHE A 532 -6.32 -8.39 19.11
CA PHE A 532 -6.91 -7.09 18.82
C PHE A 532 -8.44 -7.12 18.93
N GLU A 533 -9.09 -8.18 18.44
CA GLU A 533 -10.55 -8.27 18.31
C GLU A 533 -11.26 -8.71 19.59
N ASN A 534 -10.60 -9.51 20.42
CA ASN A 534 -11.20 -10.15 21.60
C ASN A 534 -10.34 -9.94 22.86
N THR A 535 -9.74 -8.76 22.97
CA THR A 535 -8.78 -8.37 24.01
C THR A 535 -9.19 -8.77 25.43
N ASP A 536 -10.37 -8.35 25.88
CA ASP A 536 -10.77 -8.52 27.29
C ASP A 536 -10.96 -10.00 27.63
N GLN A 537 -11.62 -10.74 26.74
CA GLN A 537 -11.82 -12.18 26.89
C GLN A 537 -10.48 -12.92 26.84
N LEU A 538 -9.58 -12.55 25.92
CA LEU A 538 -8.25 -13.14 25.82
C LEU A 538 -7.44 -12.92 27.11
N ASN A 539 -7.42 -11.70 27.60
CA ASN A 539 -6.71 -11.35 28.83
C ASN A 539 -7.25 -12.13 30.03
N GLN A 540 -8.58 -12.24 30.15
CA GLN A 540 -9.22 -13.02 31.20
C GLN A 540 -8.83 -14.49 31.12
N ASP A 541 -8.91 -15.09 29.93
CA ASP A 541 -8.61 -16.51 29.73
C ASP A 541 -7.15 -16.85 30.02
N ILE A 542 -6.22 -15.97 29.62
CA ILE A 542 -4.80 -16.11 29.96
C ILE A 542 -4.64 -16.09 31.48
N LEU A 543 -5.25 -15.13 32.19
CA LEU A 543 -5.15 -15.02 33.64
C LEU A 543 -5.78 -16.22 34.36
N GLU A 544 -6.91 -16.72 33.89
CA GLU A 544 -7.58 -17.89 34.47
C GLU A 544 -6.73 -19.15 34.28
N PHE A 545 -6.22 -19.40 33.09
CA PHE A 545 -5.41 -20.58 32.79
C PHE A 545 -4.07 -20.59 33.53
N LEU A 546 -3.45 -19.42 33.72
CA LEU A 546 -2.21 -19.31 34.47
C LEU A 546 -2.38 -19.56 35.98
N LYS A 547 -3.60 -19.46 36.52
CA LYS A 547 -3.92 -19.71 37.94
C LYS A 547 -4.23 -21.17 38.28
N GLN A 548 -4.63 -21.97 37.29
CA GLN A 548 -4.80 -23.42 37.45
C GLN A 548 -3.47 -24.10 37.76
#